data_AF-A0A447T7J3-F1
#
_entry.id   AF-A0A447T7J3-F1
#
_cell.length_a   1.000
_cell.length_b   1.000
_cell.length_c   1.000
_cell.angle_alpha   90.00
_cell.angle_beta   90.00
_cell.angle_gamma   90.00
#
_symmetry.space_group_name_H-M   'P 1'
#
loop_
_entity.id
_entity.type
_entity.pdbx_description
1 polymer ?
#
loop_
_entity_poly.entity_id
_entity_poly.type
_entity_poly.pdbx_seq_one_letter_code
_entity_poly.pdbx_strand_id
1 'polypeptide(L)'
;MAEAQAELGRLIGALGAALPESAPPAADGEADPAVLDRLEALLAEDDADAVEVYGAESGRVRPALGEAAAAFEQALRQYRFDDALARLREARAGMREGGHGQSV
;
A
#
# COMPACT_ATOMS: atom_id res chain seq x y z
N MET A 1 -0.43 31.87 -17.31
CA MET A 1 -0.31 31.09 -16.06
C MET A 1 -1.53 30.17 -15.85
N ALA A 2 -2.78 30.66 -15.90
CA ALA A 2 -3.97 29.84 -15.67
C ALA A 2 -4.23 28.73 -16.73
N GLU A 3 -3.98 29.00 -18.01
CA GLU A 3 -4.13 28.00 -19.09
C GLU A 3 -3.18 26.81 -18.93
N ALA A 4 -1.92 27.05 -18.51
CA ALA A 4 -0.95 25.99 -18.28
C ALA A 4 -1.36 25.06 -17.11
N GLN A 5 -2.00 25.62 -16.07
CA GLN A 5 -2.56 24.82 -14.98
C GLN A 5 -3.75 23.97 -15.41
N ALA A 6 -4.62 24.51 -16.26
CA ALA A 6 -5.77 23.77 -16.78
C ALA A 6 -5.35 22.61 -17.70
N GLU A 7 -4.35 22.84 -18.55
CA GLU A 7 -3.76 21.81 -19.41
C GLU A 7 -3.10 20.70 -18.57
N LEU A 8 -2.33 21.08 -17.53
CA LEU A 8 -1.70 20.12 -16.62
C LEU A 8 -2.73 19.27 -15.88
N GLY A 9 -3.82 19.88 -15.39
CA GLY A 9 -4.91 19.15 -14.72
C GLY A 9 -5.60 18.16 -15.65
N ARG A 10 -5.82 18.53 -16.92
CA ARG A 10 -6.34 17.60 -17.94
C ARG A 10 -5.39 16.45 -18.20
N LEU A 11 -4.09 16.74 -18.33
CA LEU A 11 -3.09 15.72 -18.63
C LEU A 11 -2.98 14.71 -17.48
N ILE A 12 -2.98 15.18 -16.23
CA ILE A 12 -2.97 14.34 -15.03
C ILE A 12 -4.23 13.47 -14.98
N GLY A 13 -5.41 14.05 -15.25
CA GLY A 13 -6.66 13.28 -15.29
C GLY A 13 -6.70 12.23 -16.40
N ALA A 14 -6.18 12.57 -17.58
CA ALA A 14 -6.09 11.64 -18.72
C ALA A 14 -5.10 10.50 -18.44
N LEU A 15 -3.94 10.79 -17.81
CA LEU A 15 -3.01 9.76 -17.38
C LEU A 15 -3.63 8.86 -16.30
N GLY A 16 -4.31 9.43 -15.31
CA GLY A 16 -4.98 8.66 -14.26
C GLY A 16 -6.05 7.71 -14.80
N ALA A 17 -6.76 8.10 -15.87
CA ALA A 17 -7.76 7.25 -16.52
C ALA A 17 -7.16 6.23 -17.50
N ALA A 18 -5.99 6.53 -18.07
CA ALA A 18 -5.31 5.67 -19.05
C ALA A 18 -4.36 4.66 -18.41
N LEU A 19 -3.83 4.95 -17.21
CA LEU A 19 -3.14 3.94 -16.44
C LEU A 19 -4.21 2.98 -15.91
N PRO A 20 -4.21 1.70 -16.33
CA PRO A 20 -4.94 0.71 -15.56
C PRO A 20 -4.41 0.80 -14.14
N GLU A 21 -5.30 0.92 -13.16
CA GLU A 21 -4.94 0.60 -11.80
C GLU A 21 -4.33 -0.80 -11.90
N SER A 22 -3.00 -0.90 -11.77
CA SER A 22 -2.33 -2.18 -11.62
C SER A 22 -2.72 -2.70 -10.24
N ALA A 23 -3.99 -3.04 -10.10
CA ALA A 23 -4.44 -4.02 -9.17
C ALA A 23 -3.88 -5.33 -9.74
N PRO A 24 -2.80 -5.90 -9.15
CA PRO A 24 -2.48 -7.29 -9.44
C PRO A 24 -3.74 -8.14 -9.23
N PRO A 25 -3.88 -9.26 -9.95
CA PRO A 25 -5.00 -10.17 -9.73
C PRO A 25 -5.10 -10.42 -8.22
N ALA A 26 -6.31 -10.22 -7.67
CA ALA A 26 -6.60 -10.50 -6.28
C ALA A 26 -6.08 -11.92 -6.01
N ALA A 27 -4.97 -12.01 -5.30
CA ALA A 27 -4.46 -13.29 -4.90
C ALA A 27 -5.39 -13.73 -3.78
N ASP A 28 -6.23 -14.73 -4.06
CA ASP A 28 -7.05 -15.40 -3.04
C ASP A 28 -6.11 -16.06 -2.02
N GLY A 29 -5.62 -15.27 -1.07
CA GLY A 29 -4.63 -15.70 -0.09
C GLY A 29 -4.33 -14.59 0.91
N GLU A 30 -4.38 -14.95 2.18
CA GLU A 30 -3.91 -14.10 3.28
C GLU A 30 -2.45 -13.69 3.04
N ALA A 31 -2.09 -12.45 3.40
CA ALA A 31 -0.70 -12.03 3.36
C ALA A 31 0.14 -12.92 4.28
N ASP A 32 1.21 -13.48 3.73
CA ASP A 32 2.11 -14.31 4.53
C ASP A 32 2.76 -13.43 5.62
N PRO A 33 2.70 -13.82 6.90
CA PRO A 33 3.23 -13.00 7.98
C PRO A 33 4.73 -12.75 7.83
N ALA A 34 5.47 -13.63 7.17
CA ALA A 34 6.89 -13.44 6.89
C ALA A 34 7.13 -12.29 5.89
N VAL A 35 6.22 -12.06 4.93
CA VAL A 35 6.30 -10.94 3.99
C VAL A 35 6.05 -9.62 4.71
N LEU A 36 5.08 -9.58 5.63
CA LEU A 36 4.81 -8.40 6.44
C LEU A 36 5.98 -8.05 7.36
N ASP A 37 6.59 -9.05 8.00
CA ASP A 37 7.79 -8.85 8.83
C ASP A 37 8.98 -8.37 8.00
N ARG A 38 9.18 -8.92 6.80
CA ARG A 38 10.24 -8.47 5.87
C ARG A 38 10.00 -7.02 5.43
N LEU A 39 8.77 -6.66 5.06
CA LEU A 39 8.42 -5.28 4.72
C LEU A 39 8.67 -4.34 5.89
N GLU A 40 8.33 -4.75 7.12
CA GLU A 40 8.59 -3.94 8.32
C GLU A 40 10.08 -3.69 8.54
N ALA A 41 10.93 -4.71 8.37
CA ALA A 41 12.38 -4.57 8.47
C ALA A 41 12.95 -3.64 7.40
N LEU A 42 12.60 -3.85 6.13
CA LEU A 42 13.07 -3.02 5.02
C LEU A 42 12.65 -1.56 5.18
N LEU A 43 11.41 -1.31 5.61
CA LEU A 43 10.94 0.05 5.89
C LEU A 43 11.64 0.70 7.07
N ALA A 44 12.02 -0.06 8.10
CA ALA A 44 12.77 0.46 9.25
C ALA A 44 14.23 0.78 8.92
N GLU A 45 14.77 0.20 7.84
CA GLU A 45 16.11 0.45 7.32
C GLU A 45 16.13 1.48 6.18
N ASP A 46 14.98 2.12 5.88
CA ASP A 46 14.78 3.02 4.72
C ASP A 46 15.21 2.37 3.39
N ASP A 47 15.05 1.04 3.29
CA ASP A 47 15.50 0.28 2.14
C ASP A 47 14.49 0.33 0.99
N ALA A 48 14.96 0.75 -0.18
CA ALA A 48 14.15 0.83 -1.39
C ALA A 48 13.68 -0.55 -1.90
N ASP A 49 14.33 -1.65 -1.47
CA ASP A 49 13.89 -3.02 -1.75
C ASP A 49 12.46 -3.26 -1.21
N ALA A 50 12.00 -2.48 -0.22
CA ALA A 50 10.62 -2.50 0.27
C ALA A 50 9.60 -2.26 -0.85
N VAL A 51 9.91 -1.40 -1.82
CA VAL A 51 9.04 -1.09 -2.96
C VAL A 51 8.93 -2.30 -3.89
N GLU A 52 10.05 -3.01 -4.12
CA GLU A 52 10.08 -4.20 -4.98
C GLU A 52 9.34 -5.38 -4.32
N VAL A 53 9.61 -5.63 -3.04
CA VAL A 53 8.92 -6.67 -2.25
C VAL A 53 7.42 -6.40 -2.20
N TYR A 54 7.02 -5.15 -1.95
CA TYR A 54 5.61 -4.79 -1.98
C TYR A 54 5.01 -4.95 -3.37
N GLY A 55 5.70 -4.53 -4.43
CA GLY A 55 5.24 -4.70 -5.81
C GLY A 55 4.93 -6.17 -6.14
N ALA A 56 5.82 -7.08 -5.76
CA ALA A 56 5.69 -8.52 -5.98
C ALA A 56 4.49 -9.14 -5.20
N GLU A 57 4.27 -8.70 -3.96
CA GLU A 57 3.27 -9.30 -3.06
C GLU A 57 2.02 -8.42 -2.86
N SER A 58 1.89 -7.32 -3.62
CA SER A 58 0.84 -6.32 -3.46
C SER A 58 -0.57 -6.92 -3.54
N GLY A 59 -0.77 -7.97 -4.35
CA GLY A 59 -2.06 -8.68 -4.45
C GLY A 59 -2.51 -9.37 -3.17
N ARG A 60 -1.58 -9.74 -2.28
CA ARG A 60 -1.84 -10.35 -0.97
C ARG A 60 -1.75 -9.33 0.17
N VAL A 61 -0.82 -8.38 0.08
CA VAL A 61 -0.58 -7.38 1.12
C VAL A 61 -1.66 -6.30 1.13
N ARG A 62 -2.17 -5.87 -0.03
CA ARG A 62 -3.27 -4.88 -0.12
C ARG A 62 -4.52 -5.30 0.66
N PRO A 63 -5.10 -6.51 0.46
CA PRO A 63 -6.29 -6.91 1.22
C PRO A 63 -6.01 -7.02 2.72
N ALA A 64 -4.81 -7.44 3.14
CA ALA A 64 -4.43 -7.50 4.56
C ALA A 64 -4.30 -6.10 5.21
N LEU A 65 -3.90 -5.09 4.44
CA LEU A 65 -3.84 -3.69 4.89
C LEU A 65 -5.22 -3.01 4.94
N GLY A 66 -6.22 -3.53 4.23
CA GLY A 66 -7.57 -2.96 4.18
C GLY A 66 -7.57 -1.48 3.77
N GLU A 67 -8.25 -0.64 4.54
CA GLU A 67 -8.34 0.80 4.27
C GLU A 67 -6.99 1.54 4.35
N ALA A 68 -5.99 0.97 5.05
CA ALA A 68 -4.66 1.55 5.13
C ALA A 68 -3.83 1.33 3.85
N ALA A 69 -4.25 0.43 2.96
CA ALA A 69 -3.49 0.05 1.77
C ALA A 69 -3.18 1.25 0.86
N ALA A 70 -4.17 2.09 0.57
CA ALA A 70 -4.00 3.25 -0.31
C ALA A 70 -2.99 4.28 0.26
N ALA A 71 -3.05 4.52 1.57
CA ALA A 71 -2.13 5.44 2.24
C ALA A 71 -0.71 4.86 2.31
N PHE A 72 -0.59 3.55 2.55
CA PHE A 72 0.68 2.82 2.54
C PHE A 72 1.35 2.85 1.16
N GLU A 73 0.60 2.53 0.10
CA GLU A 73 1.08 2.60 -1.29
C GLU A 73 1.55 4.00 -1.66
N GLN A 74 0.80 5.01 -1.24
CA GLN A 74 1.14 6.39 -1.49
C GLN A 74 2.41 6.82 -0.73
N ALA A 75 2.64 6.30 0.47
CA ALA A 75 3.87 6.55 1.22
C ALA A 75 5.09 5.89 0.55
N LEU A 76 4.96 4.62 0.13
CA LEU A 76 5.99 3.90 -0.62
C LEU A 76 6.39 4.61 -1.92
N ARG A 77 5.41 5.06 -2.72
CA ARG A 77 5.66 5.79 -3.99
C ARG A 77 6.36 7.13 -3.77
N GLN A 78 6.24 7.70 -2.59
CA GLN A 78 6.88 8.96 -2.20
C GLN A 78 8.20 8.74 -1.44
N TYR A 79 8.67 7.49 -1.31
CA TYR A 79 9.85 7.13 -0.52
C TYR A 79 9.75 7.60 0.94
N ARG A 80 8.52 7.68 1.48
CA ARG A 80 8.26 8.01 2.88
C ARG A 80 8.15 6.72 3.68
N PHE A 81 9.30 6.12 3.99
CA PHE A 81 9.35 4.79 4.61
C PHE A 81 8.86 4.81 6.07
N ASP A 82 9.15 5.86 6.84
CA ASP A 82 8.58 6.06 8.18
C ASP A 82 7.04 6.09 8.19
N ASP A 83 6.43 6.85 7.26
CA ASP A 83 4.97 6.91 7.10
C ASP A 83 4.41 5.53 6.73
N ALA A 84 5.06 4.83 5.78
CA ALA A 84 4.64 3.49 5.37
C ALA A 84 4.73 2.49 6.54
N LEU A 85 5.81 2.55 7.32
CA LEU A 85 6.03 1.70 8.49
C LEU A 85 4.94 1.92 9.55
N ALA A 86 4.58 3.17 9.83
CA ALA A 86 3.50 3.50 10.76
C ALA A 86 2.17 2.87 10.31
N ARG A 87 1.81 2.99 9.02
CA ARG A 87 0.58 2.41 8.48
C ARG A 87 0.55 0.90 8.50
N LEU A 88 1.69 0.25 8.23
CA LEU A 88 1.82 -1.20 8.32
C LEU A 88 1.57 -1.70 9.75
N ARG A 89 2.14 -1.01 10.74
CA ARG A 89 1.95 -1.35 12.16
C ARG A 89 0.53 -1.11 12.64
N GLU A 90 -0.09 -0.01 12.24
CA GLU A 90 -1.50 0.28 12.52
C GLU A 90 -2.42 -0.80 11.94
N ALA A 91 -2.20 -1.21 10.70
CA ALA A 91 -2.96 -2.30 10.07
C ALA A 91 -2.74 -3.64 10.78
N ARG A 92 -1.51 -3.98 11.18
CA ARG A 92 -1.21 -5.19 11.99
C ARG A 92 -1.86 -5.15 13.37
N ALA A 93 -1.94 -3.98 14.00
CA ALA A 93 -2.65 -3.82 15.26
C ALA A 93 -4.14 -4.07 15.06
N GLY A 94 -4.75 -3.47 14.03
CA GLY A 94 -6.15 -3.69 13.67
C GLY A 94 -6.48 -5.16 13.33
N MET A 95 -5.57 -5.88 12.66
CA MET A 95 -5.69 -7.32 12.41
C MET A 95 -5.70 -8.15 13.70
N ARG A 96 -4.97 -7.73 14.73
CA ARG A 96 -4.94 -8.39 16.05
C ARG A 96 -6.16 -8.03 16.92
N GLU A 97 -6.67 -6.81 16.78
CA GLU A 97 -7.81 -6.30 17.54
C GLU A 97 -9.17 -6.72 16.93
N GLY A 98 -9.21 -7.10 15.66
CA GLY A 98 -10.35 -7.77 15.01
C GLY A 98 -10.66 -9.18 15.51
N GLY A 99 -9.90 -9.69 16.49
CA GLY A 99 -10.12 -10.97 17.17
C GLY A 99 -11.19 -10.95 18.27
N HIS A 100 -12.18 -10.05 18.25
CA HIS A 100 -13.24 -10.02 19.26
C HIS A 100 -14.66 -9.79 18.70
N GLY A 101 -15.43 -10.89 18.66
CA GLY A 101 -16.89 -10.96 18.49
C GLY A 101 -17.29 -11.68 17.19
N GLN A 102 -17.90 -12.86 17.18
CA GLN A 102 -18.96 -13.34 18.07
C GLN A 102 -19.16 -14.86 17.92
N SER A 103 -19.41 -15.51 19.06
CA SER A 103 -19.89 -16.88 19.25
C SER A 103 -21.18 -17.22 18.48
N VAL A 104 -21.30 -18.48 18.06
CA VAL A 104 -22.39 -19.39 18.51
C VAL A 104 -21.95 -20.85 18.38
#